data_AF-A0A1I2LGB4-F1
#
_entry.id   AF-A0A1I2LGB4-F1
#
_cell.length_a   1.000
_cell.length_b   1.000
_cell.length_c   1.000
_cell.angle_alpha   90.00
_cell.angle_beta   90.00
_cell.angle_gamma   90.00
#
_symmetry.space_group_name_H-M   'P 1'
#
loop_
_entity.id
_entity.type
_entity.pdbx_description
1 polymer ?
#
loop_
_entity_poly.entity_id
_entity_poly.type
_entity_poly.pdbx_seq_one_letter_code
_entity_poly.pdbx_strand_id
1 'polypeptide(L)'
;MDWSRAKTLLIIAFVLLNLFLTVQLIQAWVEKSQMQNGNDSIRRELTQILKEKKIKTPDIPQNPPLVSVLEARIASPGEGWKSQPDGSYVKTFHPSLGLSGEDHLHALLKKHVPSFGEYRLISRKGRSRTYLQYWKERPLYGSRLEVKLSEGGALQSIRLIRLSIKEGTDAQTPVPASFALLNLVESGKVPKGTVFTRIELGYHGQSYDAKTRVLSPVWKFAAADGRTYYVNALTGALQP
;
A
#
# COMPACT_ATOMS: atom_id res chain seq x y z
N MET A 1 -18.16 45.64 41.97
CA MET A 1 -17.77 44.56 41.03
C MET A 1 -17.64 43.29 41.84
N ASP A 2 -18.51 42.30 41.63
CA ASP A 2 -18.59 41.09 42.46
C ASP A 2 -17.46 40.11 42.12
N TRP A 3 -16.24 40.47 42.51
CA TRP A 3 -15.00 39.72 42.29
C TRP A 3 -15.03 38.33 42.93
N SER A 4 -15.76 38.18 44.04
CA SER A 4 -16.00 36.88 44.68
C SER A 4 -16.86 35.95 43.81
N ARG A 5 -17.91 36.47 43.16
CA ARG A 5 -18.79 35.68 42.28
C ARG A 5 -18.07 35.22 41.01
N ALA A 6 -17.25 36.10 40.43
CA ALA A 6 -16.44 35.76 39.26
C ALA A 6 -15.43 34.64 39.55
N LYS A 7 -14.78 34.66 40.73
CA LYS A 7 -13.87 33.59 41.18
C LYS A 7 -14.59 32.26 41.34
N THR A 8 -15.77 32.25 41.96
CA THR A 8 -16.57 31.03 42.13
C THR A 8 -16.99 30.45 40.78
N LEU A 9 -17.43 31.31 39.85
CA LEU A 9 -17.81 30.88 38.51
C LEU A 9 -16.63 30.25 37.74
N LEU A 10 -15.43 30.84 37.87
CA LEU A 10 -14.20 30.33 37.26
C LEU A 10 -13.82 28.95 37.82
N ILE A 11 -13.91 28.77 39.14
CA ILE A 11 -13.63 27.47 39.79
C ILE A 11 -14.64 26.41 39.32
N ILE A 12 -15.93 26.75 39.26
CA ILE A 12 -16.97 25.81 38.80
C ILE A 12 -16.75 25.42 37.34
N ALA A 13 -16.48 26.39 36.46
CA ALA A 13 -16.19 26.12 35.05
C ALA A 13 -14.94 25.25 34.88
N PHE A 14 -13.90 25.49 35.67
CA PHE A 14 -12.69 24.67 35.67
C PHE A 14 -12.97 23.22 36.12
N VAL A 15 -13.77 23.03 37.18
CA VAL A 15 -14.15 21.69 37.65
C VAL A 15 -15.00 20.96 36.62
N LEU A 16 -15.97 21.62 36.00
CA LEU A 16 -16.81 21.03 34.95
C LEU A 16 -15.97 20.61 33.73
N LEU A 17 -15.01 21.45 33.32
CA LEU A 17 -14.10 21.13 32.22
C LEU A 17 -13.22 19.92 32.55
N ASN A 18 -12.64 19.87 33.75
CA ASN A 18 -11.80 18.73 34.16
C ASN A 18 -12.61 17.44 34.31
N LEU A 19 -13.85 17.52 34.79
CA LEU A 19 -14.75 16.37 34.86
C LEU A 19 -15.05 15.83 33.46
N PHE A 20 -15.36 16.71 32.51
CA PHE A 20 -15.59 16.36 31.12
C PHE A 20 -14.36 15.69 30.48
N LEU A 21 -13.17 16.26 30.69
CA LEU A 21 -11.89 15.67 30.24
C LEU A 21 -11.66 14.27 30.83
N THR A 22 -12.01 14.05 32.09
CA THR A 22 -11.85 12.76 32.76
C THR A 22 -12.75 11.69 32.14
N VAL A 23 -14.01 12.04 31.85
CA VAL A 23 -14.95 11.13 31.17
C VAL A 23 -14.44 10.77 29.78
N GLN A 24 -13.96 11.74 29.00
CA GLN A 24 -13.38 11.48 27.67
C GLN A 24 -12.15 10.57 27.75
N LEU A 25 -11.29 10.76 28.75
CA LEU A 25 -10.08 9.94 28.94
C LEU A 25 -10.44 8.48 29.24
N ILE A 26 -11.40 8.24 30.13
CA ILE A 26 -11.87 6.89 30.46
C ILE A 26 -12.48 6.21 29.22
N GLN A 27 -13.32 6.93 28.46
CA GLN A 27 -13.91 6.40 27.22
C GLN A 27 -12.82 5.99 26.22
N ALA A 28 -11.82 6.85 25.98
CA ALA A 28 -10.71 6.55 25.10
C ALA A 28 -9.89 5.31 25.55
N TRP A 29 -9.73 5.11 26.86
CA TRP A 29 -9.06 3.92 27.41
C TRP A 29 -9.89 2.64 27.23
N VAL A 30 -11.20 2.73 27.46
CA VAL A 30 -12.12 1.59 27.28
C VAL A 30 -12.13 1.13 25.82
N GLU A 31 -12.30 2.05 24.86
CA GLU A 31 -12.25 1.73 23.43
C GLU A 31 -10.94 1.06 23.03
N LYS A 32 -9.81 1.62 23.48
CA LYS A 32 -8.48 1.04 23.22
C LYS A 32 -8.35 -0.36 23.82
N SER A 33 -8.84 -0.59 25.04
CA SER A 33 -8.78 -1.88 25.71
C SER A 33 -9.63 -2.95 25.01
N GLN A 34 -10.83 -2.59 24.52
CA GLN A 34 -11.70 -3.50 23.79
C GLN A 34 -11.09 -3.91 22.44
N MET A 35 -10.51 -2.96 21.70
CA MET A 35 -9.78 -3.25 20.47
C MET A 35 -8.56 -4.15 20.73
N GLN A 36 -7.85 -3.93 21.84
CA GLN A 36 -6.68 -4.73 22.21
C GLN A 36 -7.06 -6.17 22.58
N ASN A 37 -8.14 -6.36 23.36
CA ASN A 37 -8.66 -7.69 23.69
C ASN A 37 -9.13 -8.47 22.44
N GLY A 38 -9.83 -7.80 21.52
CA GLY A 38 -10.23 -8.39 20.23
C GLY A 38 -9.03 -8.74 19.34
N ASN A 39 -7.99 -7.91 19.35
CA ASN A 39 -6.74 -8.22 18.65
C ASN A 39 -6.02 -9.43 19.27
N ASP A 40 -6.05 -9.59 20.60
CA ASP A 40 -5.42 -10.71 21.28
C ASP A 40 -6.16 -12.05 21.05
N SER A 41 -7.48 -12.05 20.89
CA SER A 41 -8.21 -13.25 20.44
C SER A 41 -7.87 -13.59 18.99
N ILE A 42 -7.89 -12.61 18.08
CA ILE A 42 -7.50 -12.79 16.67
C ILE A 42 -6.08 -13.36 16.55
N ARG A 43 -5.14 -12.88 17.37
CA ARG A 43 -3.74 -13.36 17.34
C ARG A 43 -3.62 -14.80 17.82
N ARG A 44 -4.38 -15.22 18.83
CA ARG A 44 -4.39 -16.60 19.31
C ARG A 44 -4.92 -17.55 18.24
N GLU A 45 -6.05 -17.20 17.65
CA GLU A 45 -6.67 -17.95 16.55
C GLU A 45 -5.73 -18.04 15.33
N LEU A 46 -5.16 -16.90 14.93
CA LEU A 46 -4.17 -16.86 13.85
C LEU A 46 -2.95 -17.74 14.16
N THR A 47 -2.42 -17.70 15.38
CA THR A 47 -1.28 -18.54 15.77
C THR A 47 -1.62 -20.03 15.66
N GLN A 48 -2.83 -20.41 16.08
CA GLN A 48 -3.32 -21.78 15.99
C GLN A 48 -3.45 -22.26 14.55
N ILE A 49 -4.12 -21.50 13.68
CA ILE A 49 -4.34 -21.89 12.28
C ILE A 49 -3.04 -21.89 11.47
N LEU A 50 -2.12 -20.96 11.73
CA LEU A 50 -0.80 -20.96 11.09
C LEU A 50 0.00 -22.21 11.49
N LYS A 51 -0.02 -22.60 12.78
CA LYS A 51 0.63 -23.81 13.27
C LYS A 51 0.03 -25.06 12.64
N GLU A 52 -1.29 -25.18 12.64
CA GLU A 52 -2.02 -26.33 12.06
C GLU A 52 -1.72 -26.50 10.56
N LYS A 53 -1.77 -25.40 9.81
CA LYS A 53 -1.50 -25.40 8.37
C LYS A 53 -0.01 -25.33 8.03
N LYS A 54 0.88 -25.31 9.03
CA LYS A 54 2.34 -25.20 8.88
C LYS A 54 2.77 -23.97 8.06
N ILE A 55 2.04 -22.87 8.17
CA ILE A 55 2.32 -21.62 7.45
C ILE A 55 3.30 -20.80 8.28
N LYS A 56 4.31 -20.22 7.62
CA LYS A 56 5.31 -19.33 8.24
C LYS A 56 5.11 -17.91 7.73
N THR A 57 5.35 -16.92 8.59
CA THR A 57 5.19 -15.49 8.28
C THR A 57 6.40 -14.70 8.76
N PRO A 58 6.69 -13.54 8.16
CA PRO A 58 7.57 -12.54 8.79
C PRO A 58 6.81 -11.86 9.94
N ASP A 59 7.43 -10.84 10.54
CA ASP A 59 6.77 -9.99 11.52
C ASP A 59 5.51 -9.34 10.93
N ILE A 60 4.40 -9.51 11.66
CA ILE A 60 3.08 -9.00 11.24
C ILE A 60 2.93 -7.57 11.77
N PRO A 61 2.68 -6.57 10.89
CA PRO A 61 2.44 -5.19 11.32
C PRO A 61 1.25 -5.09 12.27
N GLN A 62 1.44 -4.44 13.42
CA GLN A 62 0.41 -4.35 14.48
C GLN A 62 -0.42 -3.07 14.38
N ASN A 63 0.23 -1.93 14.14
CA ASN A 63 -0.41 -0.61 14.16
C ASN A 63 -0.29 0.05 12.78
N PRO A 64 -1.17 -0.31 11.82
CA PRO A 64 -1.14 0.31 10.51
C PRO A 64 -1.53 1.80 10.57
N PRO A 65 -0.88 2.67 9.77
CA PRO A 65 -1.31 4.07 9.68
C PRO A 65 -2.68 4.17 9.01
N LEU A 66 -3.39 5.28 9.26
CA LEU A 66 -4.64 5.60 8.57
C LEU A 66 -4.47 5.53 7.04
N VAL A 67 -5.56 5.14 6.37
CA VAL A 67 -5.63 5.02 4.91
C VAL A 67 -6.95 5.56 4.39
N SER A 68 -6.92 6.15 3.21
CA SER A 68 -8.11 6.50 2.44
C SER A 68 -8.11 5.75 1.12
N VAL A 69 -9.29 5.61 0.51
CA VAL A 69 -9.43 5.20 -0.88
C VAL A 69 -8.87 6.30 -1.79
N LEU A 70 -8.18 5.92 -2.86
CA LEU A 70 -7.60 6.88 -3.79
C LEU A 70 -8.36 6.88 -5.11
N GLU A 71 -8.51 8.05 -5.70
CA GLU A 71 -8.85 8.18 -7.11
C GLU A 71 -7.57 8.21 -7.93
N ALA A 72 -7.48 7.35 -8.94
CA ALA A 72 -6.33 7.29 -9.83
C ALA A 72 -6.77 7.39 -11.29
N ARG A 73 -5.93 8.00 -12.12
CA ARG A 73 -6.08 7.99 -13.58
C ARG A 73 -4.80 7.56 -14.24
N ILE A 74 -4.91 6.84 -15.35
CA ILE A 74 -3.74 6.57 -16.18
C ILE A 74 -3.26 7.90 -16.77
N ALA A 75 -2.03 8.28 -16.47
CA ALA A 75 -1.46 9.54 -16.91
C ALA A 75 -0.55 9.32 -18.12
N SER A 76 -0.77 10.09 -19.18
CA SER A 76 0.16 10.14 -20.29
C SER A 76 1.52 10.67 -19.80
N PRO A 77 2.63 10.02 -20.15
CA PRO A 77 3.98 10.47 -19.79
C PRO A 77 4.52 11.59 -20.70
N GLY A 78 3.73 12.07 -21.67
CA GLY A 78 4.11 13.18 -22.56
C GLY A 78 4.72 12.74 -23.89
N GLU A 79 5.47 13.64 -24.50
CA GLU A 79 5.99 13.47 -25.86
C GLU A 79 6.94 12.28 -26.05
N GLY A 80 6.87 11.66 -27.23
CA GLY A 80 7.71 10.53 -27.60
C GLY A 80 7.28 9.19 -27.01
N TRP A 81 6.11 9.11 -26.40
CA TRP A 81 5.50 7.87 -25.92
C TRP A 81 4.30 7.47 -26.78
N LYS A 82 4.19 6.18 -27.11
CA LYS A 82 3.08 5.62 -27.89
C LYS A 82 2.10 4.91 -26.96
N SER A 83 0.84 5.37 -26.95
CA SER A 83 -0.24 4.70 -26.21
C SER A 83 -0.50 3.30 -26.76
N GLN A 84 -0.91 2.38 -25.88
CA GLN A 84 -1.24 1.00 -26.18
C GLN A 84 -2.70 0.70 -25.82
N PRO A 85 -3.35 -0.30 -26.44
CA PRO A 85 -4.75 -0.66 -26.13
C PRO A 85 -4.99 -1.06 -24.67
N ASP A 86 -3.98 -1.56 -23.97
CA ASP A 86 -4.02 -1.95 -22.55
C ASP A 86 -3.89 -0.74 -21.59
N GLY A 87 -3.83 0.48 -22.13
CA GLY A 87 -3.63 1.72 -21.38
C GLY A 87 -2.17 1.99 -20.97
N SER A 88 -1.22 1.14 -21.37
CA SER A 88 0.20 1.40 -21.16
C SER A 88 0.76 2.33 -22.24
N TYR A 89 1.95 2.87 -21.99
CA TYR A 89 2.70 3.70 -22.92
C TYR A 89 4.05 3.04 -23.18
N VAL A 90 4.47 3.01 -24.44
CA VAL A 90 5.76 2.44 -24.85
C VAL A 90 6.62 3.49 -25.51
N LYS A 91 7.89 3.52 -25.13
CA LYS A 91 8.94 4.29 -25.80
C LYS A 91 10.08 3.35 -26.19
N THR A 92 10.38 3.31 -27.48
CA THR A 92 11.43 2.45 -28.05
C THR A 92 12.53 3.33 -28.63
N PHE A 93 13.78 2.91 -28.44
CA PHE A 93 14.96 3.66 -28.86
C PHE A 93 15.58 3.01 -30.10
N HIS A 94 15.70 3.76 -31.20
CA HIS A 94 16.34 3.33 -32.44
C HIS A 94 17.34 4.41 -32.90
N PRO A 95 18.66 4.16 -32.81
CA PRO A 95 19.30 2.97 -32.22
C PRO A 95 19.08 2.87 -30.70
N SER A 96 19.30 1.69 -30.12
CA SER A 96 19.24 1.49 -28.67
C SER A 96 20.30 2.34 -27.96
N LEU A 97 19.97 2.87 -26.78
CA LEU A 97 20.89 3.75 -26.04
C LEU A 97 21.92 2.92 -25.27
N GLY A 98 23.20 3.12 -25.57
CA GLY A 98 24.30 2.44 -24.87
C GLY A 98 24.27 2.67 -23.36
N LEU A 99 24.55 1.62 -22.59
CA LEU A 99 24.59 1.66 -21.12
C LEU A 99 26.00 1.34 -20.64
N SER A 100 26.52 2.20 -19.77
CA SER A 100 27.84 2.01 -19.13
C SER A 100 27.72 1.34 -17.75
N GLY A 101 26.49 1.05 -17.32
CA GLY A 101 26.18 0.51 -15.99
C GLY A 101 24.77 0.89 -15.54
N GLU A 102 24.39 0.43 -14.34
CA GLU A 102 23.06 0.68 -13.77
C GLU A 102 22.85 2.15 -13.39
N ASP A 103 23.90 2.89 -13.02
CA ASP A 103 23.79 4.34 -12.72
C ASP A 103 23.47 5.15 -13.97
N HIS A 104 24.07 4.79 -15.11
CA HIS A 104 23.73 5.40 -16.39
C HIS A 104 22.29 5.06 -16.80
N LEU A 105 21.85 3.81 -16.58
CA LEU A 105 20.44 3.46 -16.76
C LEU A 105 19.52 4.31 -15.88
N HIS A 106 19.85 4.48 -14.60
CA HIS A 106 19.09 5.31 -13.68
C HIS A 106 18.98 6.76 -14.18
N ALA A 107 20.07 7.35 -14.67
CA ALA A 107 20.07 8.69 -15.25
C ALA A 107 19.17 8.80 -16.50
N LEU A 108 19.20 7.80 -17.38
CA LEU A 108 18.32 7.74 -18.56
C LEU A 108 16.84 7.60 -18.18
N LEU A 109 16.53 6.76 -17.18
CA LEU A 109 15.16 6.62 -16.68
C LEU A 109 14.68 7.92 -16.05
N LYS A 110 15.53 8.61 -15.27
CA LYS A 110 15.22 9.93 -14.70
C LYS A 110 14.94 10.98 -15.79
N LYS A 111 15.61 10.90 -16.94
CA LYS A 111 15.39 11.78 -18.10
C LYS A 111 14.11 11.46 -18.86
N HIS A 112 13.76 10.18 -19.02
CA HIS A 112 12.68 9.76 -19.93
C HIS A 112 11.37 9.40 -19.24
N VAL A 113 11.38 9.07 -17.95
CA VAL A 113 10.19 8.67 -17.18
C VAL A 113 9.79 9.81 -16.23
N PRO A 114 8.59 10.38 -16.40
CA PRO A 114 8.10 11.42 -15.50
C PRO A 114 8.00 10.93 -14.06
N SER A 115 8.45 11.75 -13.11
CA SER A 115 8.50 11.42 -11.69
C SER A 115 9.20 10.10 -11.38
N PHE A 116 10.29 9.76 -12.09
CA PHE A 116 10.99 8.48 -11.86
C PHE A 116 11.42 8.25 -10.39
N GLY A 117 11.62 9.31 -9.60
CA GLY A 117 11.90 9.20 -8.16
C GLY A 117 10.80 8.50 -7.34
N GLU A 118 9.58 8.41 -7.87
CA GLU A 118 8.47 7.66 -7.26
C GLU A 118 8.57 6.15 -7.54
N TYR A 119 9.52 5.68 -8.36
CA TYR A 119 9.60 4.29 -8.79
C TYR A 119 10.71 3.55 -8.07
N ARG A 120 10.38 2.37 -7.53
CA ARG A 120 11.35 1.48 -6.86
C ARG A 120 11.49 0.19 -7.66
N LEU A 121 12.73 -0.26 -7.82
CA LEU A 121 13.03 -1.53 -8.50
C LEU A 121 12.54 -2.70 -7.66
N ILE A 122 11.73 -3.59 -8.26
CA ILE A 122 11.17 -4.76 -7.58
C ILE A 122 11.68 -6.09 -8.14
N SER A 123 12.22 -6.10 -9.37
CA SER A 123 12.68 -7.32 -10.02
C SER A 123 13.73 -7.03 -11.08
N ARG A 124 14.81 -7.84 -11.06
CA ARG A 124 15.80 -7.94 -12.13
C ARG A 124 15.76 -9.37 -12.66
N LYS A 125 15.37 -9.55 -13.93
CA LYS A 125 15.31 -10.87 -14.58
C LYS A 125 15.95 -10.78 -15.96
N GLY A 126 17.15 -11.35 -16.12
CA GLY A 126 17.92 -11.28 -17.36
C GLY A 126 18.05 -9.83 -17.85
N ARG A 127 17.52 -9.57 -19.05
CA ARG A 127 17.53 -8.27 -19.74
C ARG A 127 16.35 -7.35 -19.38
N SER A 128 15.54 -7.73 -18.39
CA SER A 128 14.39 -6.95 -17.94
C SER A 128 14.62 -6.38 -16.55
N ARG A 129 14.19 -5.13 -16.35
CA ARG A 129 14.04 -4.49 -15.04
C ARG A 129 12.59 -4.09 -14.85
N THR A 130 12.04 -4.34 -13.68
CA THR A 130 10.66 -3.99 -13.34
C THR A 130 10.65 -3.09 -12.12
N TYR A 131 9.99 -1.96 -12.24
CA TYR A 131 9.80 -0.99 -11.18
C TYR A 131 8.31 -0.83 -10.86
N LEU A 132 8.03 -0.41 -9.64
CA LEU A 132 6.69 -0.12 -9.13
C LEU A 132 6.64 1.33 -8.67
N GLN A 133 5.56 2.05 -9.01
CA GLN A 133 5.33 3.41 -8.53
C GLN A 133 4.89 3.36 -7.05
N TYR A 134 5.37 4.32 -6.28
CA TYR A 134 5.03 4.54 -4.88
C TYR A 134 4.33 5.88 -4.75
N TRP A 135 3.24 5.90 -3.99
CA TRP A 135 2.59 7.12 -3.55
C TRP A 135 2.86 7.28 -2.06
N LYS A 136 3.58 8.35 -1.70
CA LYS A 136 4.23 8.47 -0.39
C LYS A 136 5.12 7.23 -0.17
N GLU A 137 4.93 6.49 0.92
CA GLU A 137 5.67 5.26 1.21
C GLU A 137 4.96 3.97 0.77
N ARG A 138 3.86 4.07 0.02
CA ARG A 138 3.00 2.93 -0.28
C ARG A 138 3.05 2.54 -1.77
N PRO A 139 3.26 1.24 -2.08
CA PRO A 139 3.29 0.78 -3.47
C PRO A 139 1.91 0.84 -4.13
N LEU A 140 1.89 1.24 -5.41
CA LEU A 140 0.71 1.20 -6.26
C LEU A 140 0.78 -0.03 -7.17
N TYR A 141 0.10 -1.13 -6.80
CA TYR A 141 0.24 -2.43 -7.48
C TYR A 141 -0.26 -2.45 -8.93
N GLY A 142 -1.17 -1.54 -9.27
CA GLY A 142 -1.67 -1.35 -10.65
C GLY A 142 -0.75 -0.51 -11.55
N SER A 143 0.38 -0.02 -11.04
CA SER A 143 1.42 0.66 -11.81
C SER A 143 2.53 -0.33 -12.22
N ARG A 144 3.25 -0.01 -13.29
CA ARG A 144 4.40 -0.81 -13.73
C ARG A 144 5.27 0.01 -14.67
N LEU A 145 6.58 0.02 -14.41
CA LEU A 145 7.59 0.45 -15.38
C LEU A 145 8.46 -0.77 -15.72
N GLU A 146 8.46 -1.17 -16.97
CA GLU A 146 9.26 -2.27 -17.50
C GLU A 146 10.32 -1.70 -18.44
N VAL A 147 11.56 -2.07 -18.19
CA VAL A 147 12.72 -1.70 -18.98
C VAL A 147 13.24 -2.95 -19.65
N LYS A 148 13.40 -2.91 -20.97
CA LYS A 148 14.00 -3.99 -21.75
C LYS A 148 15.35 -3.55 -22.32
N LEU A 149 16.34 -4.39 -22.13
CA LEU A 149 17.69 -4.24 -22.67
C LEU A 149 17.86 -5.12 -23.91
N SER A 150 18.66 -4.64 -24.87
CA SER A 150 19.09 -5.43 -26.03
C SER A 150 20.08 -6.52 -25.60
N GLU A 151 20.48 -7.39 -26.53
CA GLU A 151 21.49 -8.44 -26.27
C GLU A 151 22.85 -7.84 -25.86
N GLY A 152 23.25 -6.73 -26.48
CA GLY A 152 24.44 -5.98 -26.11
C GLY A 152 24.28 -5.12 -24.84
N GLY A 153 23.19 -5.29 -24.08
CA GLY A 153 22.96 -4.58 -22.82
C GLY A 153 22.52 -3.11 -22.97
N ALA A 154 22.24 -2.63 -24.17
CA ALA A 154 21.77 -1.27 -24.40
C ALA A 154 20.27 -1.12 -24.10
N LEU A 155 19.81 0.07 -23.71
CA LEU A 155 18.39 0.34 -23.47
C LEU A 155 17.60 0.28 -24.79
N GLN A 156 16.73 -0.72 -24.92
CA GLN A 156 15.94 -0.97 -26.12
C GLN A 156 14.56 -0.31 -26.04
N SER A 157 13.84 -0.53 -24.94
CA SER A 157 12.51 0.04 -24.75
C SER A 157 12.11 0.15 -23.29
N ILE A 158 11.15 1.04 -23.04
CA ILE A 158 10.48 1.19 -21.77
C ILE A 158 8.96 1.13 -21.99
N ARG A 159 8.26 0.38 -21.14
CA ARG A 159 6.79 0.29 -21.08
C ARG A 159 6.33 0.81 -19.72
N LEU A 160 5.34 1.69 -19.70
CA LEU A 160 4.92 2.42 -18.52
C LEU A 160 3.40 2.41 -18.36
N ILE A 161 2.94 2.05 -17.18
CA ILE A 161 1.61 2.33 -16.66
C ILE A 161 1.81 3.25 -15.45
N ARG A 162 1.62 4.55 -15.67
CA ARG A 162 1.74 5.59 -14.64
C ARG A 162 0.36 5.96 -14.12
N LEU A 163 0.23 6.07 -12.81
CA LEU A 163 -0.98 6.54 -12.15
C LEU A 163 -0.78 7.96 -11.62
N SER A 164 -1.69 8.85 -11.99
CA SER A 164 -1.86 10.14 -11.31
C SER A 164 -2.87 9.94 -10.19
N ILE A 165 -2.51 10.33 -8.97
CA ILE A 165 -3.29 10.09 -7.76
C ILE A 165 -3.94 11.38 -7.29
N LYS A 166 -5.24 11.31 -6.98
CA LYS A 166 -5.97 12.29 -6.19
C LYS A 166 -6.32 11.64 -4.86
N GLU A 167 -5.80 12.23 -3.78
CA GLU A 167 -6.00 11.74 -2.42
C GLU A 167 -7.48 11.85 -2.02
N GLY A 168 -8.03 10.78 -1.45
CA GLY A 168 -9.36 10.80 -0.85
C GLY A 168 -9.33 11.52 0.51
N THR A 169 -10.43 12.18 0.85
CA THR A 169 -10.56 12.99 2.07
C THR A 169 -10.99 12.19 3.31
N ASP A 170 -11.38 10.93 3.14
CA ASP A 170 -11.94 10.09 4.20
C ASP A 170 -10.91 9.06 4.69
N ALA A 171 -10.06 9.50 5.62
CA ALA A 171 -9.03 8.65 6.22
C ALA A 171 -9.65 7.76 7.31
N GLN A 172 -9.51 6.45 7.14
CA GLN A 172 -10.08 5.44 8.03
C GLN A 172 -8.98 4.55 8.62
N THR A 173 -9.28 3.96 9.78
CA THR A 173 -8.41 2.97 10.42
C THR A 173 -8.52 1.65 9.64
N PRO A 174 -7.42 1.13 9.07
CA PRO A 174 -7.47 -0.15 8.39
C PRO A 174 -7.56 -1.31 9.39
N VAL A 175 -8.13 -2.43 8.94
CA VAL A 175 -8.08 -3.69 9.67
C VAL A 175 -6.63 -4.11 9.91
N PRO A 176 -6.30 -4.69 11.08
CA PRO A 176 -4.96 -5.20 11.37
C PRO A 176 -4.49 -6.24 10.35
N ALA A 177 -3.19 -6.30 10.09
CA ALA A 177 -2.62 -7.29 9.17
C ALA A 177 -2.83 -8.74 9.68
N SER A 178 -2.93 -8.94 10.99
CA SER A 178 -3.28 -10.23 11.60
C SER A 178 -4.68 -10.69 11.22
N PHE A 179 -5.67 -9.79 11.27
CA PHE A 179 -7.04 -10.08 10.86
C PHE A 179 -7.11 -10.37 9.36
N ALA A 180 -6.45 -9.56 8.54
CA ALA A 180 -6.38 -9.80 7.09
C ALA A 180 -5.72 -11.15 6.75
N LEU A 181 -4.66 -11.53 7.47
CA LEU A 181 -4.00 -12.81 7.27
C LEU A 181 -4.88 -13.99 7.72
N LEU A 182 -5.58 -13.84 8.85
CA LEU A 182 -6.52 -14.86 9.33
C LEU A 182 -7.58 -15.15 8.27
N ASN A 183 -8.28 -14.11 7.79
CA ASN A 183 -9.27 -14.25 6.72
C ASN A 183 -8.71 -14.91 5.46
N LEU A 184 -7.47 -14.56 5.07
CA LEU A 184 -6.81 -15.16 3.91
C LEU A 184 -6.53 -16.66 4.09
N VAL A 185 -6.07 -17.07 5.27
CA VAL A 185 -5.75 -18.47 5.56
C VAL A 185 -7.01 -19.32 5.72
N GLU A 186 -8.06 -18.75 6.31
CA GLU A 186 -9.39 -19.36 6.45
C GLU A 186 -10.11 -19.50 5.13
N SER A 187 -9.87 -18.60 4.17
CA SER A 187 -10.47 -18.68 2.83
C SER A 187 -10.08 -19.96 2.07
N GLY A 188 -9.11 -20.74 2.56
CA GLY A 188 -8.63 -21.99 1.95
C GLY A 188 -7.77 -21.79 0.70
N LYS A 189 -7.52 -20.54 0.27
CA LYS A 189 -6.72 -20.24 -0.94
C LYS A 189 -5.21 -20.32 -0.70
N VAL A 190 -4.80 -20.42 0.56
CA VAL A 190 -3.39 -20.58 0.96
C VAL A 190 -3.12 -22.06 1.25
N PRO A 191 -2.29 -22.73 0.45
CA PRO A 191 -1.87 -24.09 0.71
C PRO A 191 -1.12 -24.24 2.02
N LYS A 192 -1.24 -25.43 2.60
CA LYS A 192 -0.46 -25.83 3.78
C LYS A 192 1.03 -25.74 3.46
N GLY A 193 1.85 -25.34 4.43
CA GLY A 193 3.29 -25.19 4.27
C GLY A 193 3.73 -23.88 3.59
N THR A 194 2.82 -22.98 3.22
CA THR A 194 3.18 -21.70 2.59
C THR A 194 4.08 -20.87 3.51
N VAL A 195 5.14 -20.29 2.94
CA VAL A 195 6.04 -19.37 3.65
C VAL A 195 5.84 -17.98 3.08
N PHE A 196 5.20 -17.10 3.84
CA PHE A 196 5.15 -15.69 3.52
C PHE A 196 6.51 -15.05 3.81
N THR A 197 6.97 -14.21 2.90
CA THR A 197 8.26 -13.51 2.99
C THR A 197 8.10 -12.00 3.14
N ARG A 198 6.93 -11.46 2.77
CA ARG A 198 6.62 -10.04 2.91
C ARG A 198 5.14 -9.80 3.16
N ILE A 199 4.86 -8.87 4.07
CA ILE A 199 3.54 -8.32 4.35
C ILE A 199 3.66 -6.81 4.21
N GLU A 200 2.97 -6.21 3.25
CA GLU A 200 3.08 -4.77 2.96
C GLU A 200 1.71 -4.14 2.66
N LEU A 201 1.47 -2.96 3.24
CA LEU A 201 0.27 -2.16 2.98
C LEU A 201 0.51 -1.29 1.74
N GLY A 202 -0.34 -1.45 0.73
CA GLY A 202 -0.26 -0.71 -0.53
C GLY A 202 -1.64 -0.44 -1.10
N TYR A 203 -1.69 -0.15 -2.40
CA TYR A 203 -2.93 0.16 -3.11
C TYR A 203 -3.12 -0.75 -4.31
N HIS A 204 -4.32 -1.32 -4.41
CA HIS A 204 -4.74 -2.14 -5.54
C HIS A 204 -6.04 -1.57 -6.11
N GLY A 205 -6.18 -1.60 -7.42
CA GLY A 205 -7.33 -1.05 -8.10
C GLY A 205 -7.99 -2.10 -8.97
N GLN A 206 -9.32 -2.13 -8.94
CA GLN A 206 -10.10 -2.84 -9.94
C GLN A 206 -10.35 -1.90 -11.13
N SER A 207 -10.06 -2.36 -12.33
CA SER A 207 -10.33 -1.61 -13.56
C SER A 207 -11.81 -1.76 -13.91
N TYR A 208 -12.66 -0.86 -13.44
CA TYR A 208 -14.08 -0.83 -13.83
C TYR A 208 -14.34 0.01 -15.08
N ASP A 209 -13.52 1.04 -15.32
CA ASP A 209 -13.66 1.92 -16.48
C ASP A 209 -12.29 2.43 -16.95
N ALA A 210 -12.11 2.63 -18.25
CA ALA A 210 -10.81 2.82 -18.89
C ALA A 210 -10.08 4.12 -18.47
N LYS A 211 -10.79 5.08 -17.87
CA LYS A 211 -10.26 6.44 -17.62
C LYS A 211 -10.03 6.78 -16.15
N THR A 212 -10.81 6.23 -15.22
CA THR A 212 -10.66 6.49 -13.77
C THR A 212 -10.71 5.17 -13.00
N ARG A 213 -9.77 4.99 -12.08
CA ARG A 213 -9.61 3.81 -11.24
C ARG A 213 -9.76 4.21 -9.78
N VAL A 214 -10.60 3.48 -9.07
CA VAL A 214 -10.66 3.56 -7.61
C VAL A 214 -9.63 2.58 -7.07
N LEU A 215 -8.65 3.07 -6.29
CA LEU A 215 -7.65 2.24 -5.64
C LEU A 215 -8.02 2.07 -4.17
N SER A 216 -8.30 0.84 -3.77
CA SER A 216 -8.51 0.49 -2.37
C SER A 216 -7.16 0.17 -1.70
N PRO A 217 -6.99 0.56 -0.43
CA PRO A 217 -5.83 0.11 0.33
C PRO A 217 -5.94 -1.40 0.57
N VAL A 218 -4.81 -2.10 0.47
CA VAL A 218 -4.74 -3.56 0.61
C VAL A 218 -3.50 -3.99 1.39
N TRP A 219 -3.66 -5.04 2.19
CA TRP A 219 -2.55 -5.86 2.64
C TRP A 219 -2.15 -6.82 1.54
N LYS A 220 -0.89 -6.74 1.11
CA LYS A 220 -0.29 -7.72 0.20
C LYS A 220 0.54 -8.72 1.00
N PHE A 221 0.25 -10.00 0.79
CA PHE A 221 1.00 -11.12 1.33
C PHE A 221 1.76 -11.82 0.21
N ALA A 222 3.09 -11.70 0.19
CA ALA A 222 3.94 -12.34 -0.80
C ALA A 222 4.55 -13.63 -0.22
N ALA A 223 4.43 -14.72 -0.95
CA ALA A 223 4.99 -16.02 -0.60
C ALA A 223 6.36 -16.25 -1.26
N ALA A 224 7.17 -17.13 -0.65
CA ALA A 224 8.50 -17.48 -1.14
C ALA A 224 8.48 -18.12 -2.54
N ASP A 225 7.39 -18.80 -2.90
CA ASP A 225 7.18 -19.41 -4.22
C ASP A 225 6.70 -18.42 -5.29
N GLY A 226 6.61 -17.13 -4.96
CA GLY A 226 6.23 -16.06 -5.88
C GLY A 226 4.74 -15.74 -5.91
N ARG A 227 3.89 -16.53 -5.23
CA ARG A 227 2.45 -16.21 -5.13
C ARG A 227 2.23 -14.97 -4.29
N THR A 228 1.22 -14.20 -4.67
CA THR A 228 0.85 -12.95 -4.00
C THR A 228 -0.65 -12.95 -3.76
N TYR A 229 -1.05 -12.51 -2.57
CA TYR A 229 -2.44 -12.39 -2.18
C TYR A 229 -2.73 -10.96 -1.73
N TYR A 230 -3.91 -10.46 -2.07
CA TYR A 230 -4.37 -9.13 -1.68
C TYR A 230 -5.61 -9.24 -0.82
N VAL A 231 -5.61 -8.54 0.31
CA VAL A 231 -6.76 -8.44 1.21
C VAL A 231 -7.05 -6.97 1.42
N ASN A 232 -8.31 -6.56 1.24
CA ASN A 232 -8.75 -5.20 1.42
C ASN A 232 -8.45 -4.74 2.86
N ALA A 233 -7.75 -3.63 3.01
CA ALA A 233 -7.31 -3.14 4.31
C ALA A 233 -8.41 -2.40 5.07
N LEU A 234 -9.56 -2.08 4.45
CA LEU A 234 -10.71 -1.49 5.15
C LEU A 234 -11.73 -2.56 5.56
N THR A 235 -11.95 -3.58 4.73
CA THR A 235 -13.00 -4.59 4.96
C THR A 235 -12.48 -5.96 5.39
N GLY A 236 -11.18 -6.25 5.21
CA GLY A 236 -10.62 -7.58 5.42
C GLY A 236 -11.03 -8.61 4.37
N ALA A 237 -11.74 -8.21 3.30
CA ALA A 237 -12.17 -9.11 2.24
C ALA A 237 -11.04 -9.37 1.23
N LEU A 238 -10.92 -10.61 0.74
CA LEU A 238 -9.96 -10.95 -0.30
C LEU A 238 -10.26 -10.18 -1.59
N GLN A 239 -9.20 -9.75 -2.27
CA GLN A 239 -9.26 -9.11 -3.58
C GLN A 239 -8.75 -10.07 -4.66
N PRO A 240 -9.34 -10.02 -5.87
CA PRO A 240 -8.84 -10.78 -7.02
C PRO A 240 -7.46 -10.29 -7.49
#